data_AF-A0AAV9RBK2-F1
#
_entry.id   AF-A0AAV9RBK2-F1
#
_cell.length_a   1.000
_cell.length_b   1.000
_cell.length_c   1.000
_cell.angle_alpha   90.00
_cell.angle_beta   90.00
_cell.angle_gamma   90.00
#
_symmetry.space_group_name_H-M   'P 1'
#
loop_
_entity.id
_entity.type
_entity.pdbx_description
1 polymer ?
#
loop_
_entity_poly.entity_id
_entity_poly.type
_entity_poly.pdbx_seq_one_letter_code
_entity_poly.pdbx_strand_id
1 'polypeptide(L)'
;VLKGDLKNPDLFQYGEKMMHAWMEGRLSEDIAAEQHKVEEAEMIIFQFPLCWFSIPAIQKGWFDRVITQGFSFTLQTMYSNGAFMDKKAMLSFTTRAVQTMFQPDGINRDINISLWPLQNGTLNICGFQVLAPQIFWSLAHCPAAVCIQMLEGWQARLKRLVTEKPLTFAPCELFDLGFQGGFKLRREVKGTLLPSREQKPDRARGPSPRAGPLKLKMLKKKHISNPGEPSPSDPPRIRNRESRLKPAPSTGSSPETANMKWMFKEDHSLEHRSLESAKIRSKYPDRVPVIVEKVSGSQIVDIDKRKYLVPSDITVAQFMWIIRKRIQLPSEKAIFLFVDKTVPQSSITMGQLYDKEKDEDGFLYVAYSGENTFGF
;
A
#
# COMPACT_ATOMS: atom_id res chain seq x y z
N VAL A 1 4.88 -22.32 10.94
CA VAL A 1 4.62 -22.33 9.48
C VAL A 1 5.29 -23.52 8.81
N LEU A 2 6.56 -23.82 9.11
CA LEU A 2 7.30 -24.95 8.54
C LEU A 2 7.71 -25.95 9.63
N LYS A 3 7.80 -27.23 9.29
CA LYS A 3 8.41 -28.30 10.11
C LYS A 3 9.88 -28.51 9.72
N GLY A 4 10.75 -28.75 10.70
CA GLY A 4 12.17 -29.05 10.53
C GLY A 4 13.08 -27.82 10.39
N ASP A 5 14.37 -28.07 10.13
CA ASP A 5 15.40 -27.03 10.04
C ASP A 5 15.23 -26.12 8.81
N LEU A 6 15.56 -24.85 9.00
CA LEU A 6 15.56 -23.86 7.91
C LEU A 6 16.82 -24.04 7.05
N LYS A 7 16.63 -24.37 5.76
CA LYS A 7 17.71 -24.24 4.76
C LYS A 7 18.09 -22.76 4.66
N ASN A 8 19.36 -22.39 4.81
CA ASN A 8 19.88 -21.01 4.74
C ASN A 8 19.12 -20.01 5.67
N PRO A 9 19.35 -20.07 6.99
CA PRO A 9 18.64 -19.25 7.98
C PRO A 9 19.01 -17.76 7.93
N ASP A 10 20.17 -17.42 7.34
CA ASP A 10 20.68 -16.04 7.31
C ASP A 10 19.89 -15.12 6.35
N LEU A 11 19.14 -15.71 5.41
CA LEU A 11 18.24 -14.99 4.51
C LEU A 11 16.89 -15.72 4.37
N PHE A 12 15.90 -15.29 5.14
CA PHE A 12 14.56 -15.87 5.12
C PHE A 12 13.65 -15.22 4.06
N GLN A 13 13.43 -15.93 2.94
CA GLN A 13 12.47 -15.55 1.90
C GLN A 13 11.19 -16.38 1.99
N TYR A 14 10.12 -15.83 2.55
CA TYR A 14 8.89 -16.58 2.87
C TYR A 14 8.32 -17.35 1.66
N GLY A 15 8.19 -16.71 0.49
CA GLY A 15 7.61 -17.33 -0.70
C GLY A 15 8.36 -18.59 -1.16
N GLU A 16 9.68 -18.50 -1.32
CA GLU A 16 10.52 -19.64 -1.70
C GLU A 16 10.48 -20.76 -0.65
N LYS A 17 10.56 -20.41 0.64
CA LYS A 17 10.55 -21.39 1.74
C LYS A 17 9.21 -22.13 1.81
N MET A 18 8.08 -21.43 1.61
CA MET A 18 6.76 -22.04 1.57
C MET A 18 6.61 -23.00 0.39
N MET A 19 7.06 -22.60 -0.80
CA MET A 19 7.03 -23.47 -1.98
C MET A 19 7.84 -24.74 -1.77
N HIS A 20 9.08 -24.64 -1.26
CA HIS A 20 9.90 -25.81 -0.96
C HIS A 20 9.31 -26.69 0.13
N ALA A 21 8.76 -26.10 1.19
CA ALA A 21 8.13 -26.88 2.24
C ALA A 21 6.84 -27.57 1.78
N TRP A 22 6.09 -26.95 0.88
CA TRP A 22 4.95 -27.60 0.22
C TRP A 22 5.41 -28.81 -0.62
N MET A 23 6.42 -28.63 -1.47
CA MET A 23 6.98 -29.72 -2.30
C MET A 23 7.54 -30.88 -1.46
N GLU A 24 8.11 -30.58 -0.28
CA GLU A 24 8.71 -31.57 0.62
C GLU A 24 7.72 -32.10 1.68
N GLY A 25 6.44 -31.66 1.68
CA GLY A 25 5.44 -32.10 2.66
C GLY A 25 5.69 -31.64 4.11
N ARG A 26 6.39 -30.52 4.29
CA ARG A 26 6.84 -29.98 5.59
C ARG A 26 6.05 -28.76 6.07
N LEU A 27 4.89 -28.49 5.51
CA LEU A 27 4.01 -27.42 6.00
C LEU A 27 3.51 -27.73 7.42
N SER A 28 3.17 -26.70 8.19
CA SER A 28 2.48 -26.89 9.46
C SER A 28 1.12 -27.54 9.24
N GLU A 29 0.68 -28.36 10.19
CA GLU A 29 -0.50 -29.23 10.05
C GLU A 29 -1.77 -28.44 9.77
N ASP A 30 -1.91 -27.27 10.39
CA ASP A 30 -3.02 -26.38 10.16
C ASP A 30 -3.06 -25.84 8.72
N ILE A 31 -1.91 -25.56 8.09
CA ILE A 31 -1.84 -25.13 6.69
C ILE A 31 -2.18 -26.30 5.76
N ALA A 32 -1.57 -27.46 6.01
CA ALA A 32 -1.80 -28.65 5.19
C ALA A 32 -3.28 -29.08 5.22
N ALA A 33 -3.92 -29.03 6.39
CA ALA A 33 -5.34 -29.34 6.54
C ALA A 33 -6.24 -28.37 5.76
N GLU A 34 -5.90 -27.07 5.72
CA GLU A 34 -6.66 -26.08 4.93
C GLU A 34 -6.42 -26.22 3.43
N GLN A 35 -5.18 -26.53 3.01
CA GLN A 35 -4.88 -26.82 1.60
C GLN A 35 -5.65 -28.05 1.11
N HIS A 36 -5.73 -29.09 1.92
CA HIS A 36 -6.51 -30.30 1.59
C HIS A 36 -7.99 -29.98 1.33
N LYS A 37 -8.62 -29.12 2.15
CA LYS A 37 -10.00 -28.67 1.92
C LYS A 37 -10.16 -27.93 0.59
N VAL A 38 -9.16 -27.13 0.20
CA VAL A 38 -9.15 -26.42 -1.10
C VAL A 38 -9.03 -27.41 -2.26
N GLU A 39 -8.22 -28.45 -2.12
CA GLU A 39 -8.07 -29.52 -3.12
C GLU A 39 -9.37 -30.30 -3.31
N GLU A 40 -10.07 -30.64 -2.21
CA GLU A 40 -11.34 -31.37 -2.26
C GLU A 40 -12.50 -30.52 -2.81
N ALA A 41 -12.49 -29.21 -2.56
CA ALA A 41 -13.61 -28.35 -2.92
C ALA A 41 -13.68 -28.07 -4.43
N GLU A 42 -14.84 -28.32 -5.05
CA GLU A 42 -15.17 -27.85 -6.40
C GLU A 42 -15.57 -26.36 -6.40
N MET A 43 -16.06 -25.88 -5.26
CA MET A 43 -16.50 -24.50 -5.07
C MET A 43 -16.15 -23.99 -3.67
N ILE A 44 -15.65 -22.76 -3.59
CA ILE A 44 -15.30 -22.10 -2.33
C ILE A 44 -16.06 -20.78 -2.17
N ILE A 45 -16.76 -20.63 -1.05
CA ILE A 45 -17.46 -19.39 -0.70
C ILE A 45 -16.74 -18.73 0.47
N PHE A 46 -16.23 -17.53 0.25
CA PHE A 46 -15.58 -16.72 1.28
C PHE A 46 -16.61 -15.81 1.92
N GLN A 47 -17.12 -16.20 3.10
CA GLN A 47 -18.08 -15.42 3.88
C GLN A 47 -17.38 -14.46 4.86
N PHE A 48 -17.67 -13.16 4.81
CA PHE A 48 -17.06 -12.17 5.74
C PHE A 48 -17.84 -10.87 5.89
N PRO A 49 -17.62 -10.08 6.96
CA PRO A 49 -18.00 -8.67 6.99
C PRO A 49 -16.96 -7.81 6.27
N LEU A 50 -17.39 -6.87 5.41
CA LEU A 50 -16.50 -5.92 4.74
C LEU A 50 -15.81 -5.03 5.78
N CYS A 51 -14.50 -5.17 5.91
CA CYS A 51 -13.67 -4.42 6.85
C CYS A 51 -12.70 -3.54 6.07
N TRP A 52 -12.80 -2.21 6.23
CA TRP A 52 -11.90 -1.27 5.55
C TRP A 52 -11.76 -1.53 4.04
N PHE A 53 -12.89 -1.69 3.35
CA PHE A 53 -12.95 -2.00 1.91
C PHE A 53 -12.25 -3.30 1.50
N SER A 54 -12.06 -4.22 2.46
CA SER A 54 -11.41 -5.51 2.25
C SER A 54 -11.97 -6.59 3.19
N ILE A 55 -11.27 -7.72 3.25
CA ILE A 55 -11.55 -8.86 4.13
C ILE A 55 -11.01 -8.61 5.55
N PRO A 56 -11.56 -9.28 6.59
CA PRO A 56 -10.99 -9.26 7.94
C PRO A 56 -9.54 -9.76 7.96
N ALA A 57 -8.74 -9.23 8.90
CA ALA A 57 -7.32 -9.58 9.02
C ALA A 57 -7.07 -11.09 9.19
N ILE A 58 -7.94 -11.81 9.91
CA ILE A 58 -7.85 -13.27 10.05
C ILE A 58 -8.00 -14.00 8.71
N GLN A 59 -8.91 -13.53 7.85
CA GLN A 59 -9.12 -14.11 6.53
C GLN A 59 -7.97 -13.75 5.58
N LYS A 60 -7.42 -12.53 5.69
CA LYS A 60 -6.20 -12.16 4.98
C LYS A 60 -5.02 -13.05 5.40
N GLY A 61 -4.87 -13.31 6.69
CA GLY A 61 -3.86 -14.24 7.22
C GLY A 61 -4.07 -15.68 6.73
N TRP A 62 -5.32 -16.13 6.54
CA TRP A 62 -5.62 -17.42 5.92
C TRP A 62 -5.12 -17.45 4.46
N PHE A 63 -5.42 -16.43 3.66
CA PHE A 63 -4.89 -16.34 2.28
C PHE A 63 -3.36 -16.37 2.26
N ASP A 64 -2.70 -15.58 3.12
CA ASP A 64 -1.24 -15.47 3.18
C ASP A 64 -0.51 -16.78 3.59
N ARG A 65 -1.22 -17.68 4.27
CA ARG A 65 -0.66 -18.93 4.79
C ARG A 65 -1.05 -20.16 3.98
N VAL A 66 -2.25 -20.18 3.39
CA VAL A 66 -2.83 -21.35 2.72
C VAL A 66 -2.66 -21.25 1.20
N ILE A 67 -2.88 -20.07 0.62
CA ILE A 67 -2.79 -19.81 -0.82
C ILE A 67 -1.36 -19.39 -1.15
N THR A 68 -0.43 -20.34 -1.08
CA THR A 68 1.01 -20.12 -1.24
C THR A 68 1.52 -20.45 -2.63
N GLN A 69 2.62 -19.81 -3.02
CA GLN A 69 3.36 -20.15 -4.22
C GLN A 69 3.72 -21.65 -4.25
N GLY A 70 3.60 -22.27 -5.43
CA GLY A 70 3.69 -23.72 -5.61
C GLY A 70 2.32 -24.38 -5.55
N PHE A 71 1.64 -24.27 -4.41
CA PHE A 71 0.31 -24.87 -4.21
C PHE A 71 -0.76 -24.24 -5.10
N SER A 72 -0.89 -22.90 -5.06
CA SER A 72 -2.01 -22.20 -5.71
C SER A 72 -1.62 -21.45 -6.99
N PHE A 73 -0.38 -20.98 -7.09
CA PHE A 73 0.13 -20.29 -8.27
C PHE A 73 1.65 -20.42 -8.40
N THR A 74 2.13 -20.28 -9.64
CA THR A 74 3.54 -20.02 -9.97
C THR A 74 3.61 -18.99 -11.09
N LEU A 75 4.81 -18.56 -11.51
CA LEU A 75 4.93 -17.70 -12.70
C LEU A 75 4.46 -18.41 -13.98
N GLN A 76 4.55 -19.74 -14.02
CA GLN A 76 4.10 -20.57 -15.14
C GLN A 76 2.59 -20.86 -15.06
N THR A 77 2.05 -20.95 -13.84
CA THR A 77 0.66 -21.33 -13.55
C THR A 77 -0.08 -20.22 -12.81
N MET A 78 -0.27 -19.09 -13.51
CA MET A 78 -1.04 -17.94 -13.00
C MET A 78 -2.25 -17.65 -13.89
N TYR A 79 -3.27 -17.04 -13.30
CA TYR A 79 -4.50 -16.62 -13.99
C TYR A 79 -5.16 -17.77 -14.76
N SER A 80 -5.47 -17.59 -16.04
CA SER A 80 -6.12 -18.61 -16.88
C SER A 80 -5.26 -19.85 -17.16
N ASN A 81 -4.06 -19.94 -16.58
CA ASN A 81 -3.20 -21.14 -16.57
C ASN A 81 -3.02 -21.71 -15.15
N GLY A 82 -3.82 -21.26 -14.17
CA GLY A 82 -3.65 -21.51 -12.75
C GLY A 82 -3.95 -22.95 -12.31
N ALA A 83 -3.65 -23.27 -11.05
CA ALA A 83 -3.87 -24.60 -10.49
C ALA A 83 -5.36 -24.95 -10.29
N PHE A 84 -6.23 -23.94 -10.20
CA PHE A 84 -7.63 -24.09 -9.80
C PHE A 84 -8.64 -23.74 -10.91
N MET A 85 -8.27 -23.96 -12.17
CA MET A 85 -9.08 -23.59 -13.36
C MET A 85 -10.45 -24.28 -13.43
N ASP A 86 -10.58 -25.46 -12.84
CA ASP A 86 -11.79 -26.25 -12.76
C ASP A 86 -12.68 -25.88 -11.55
N LYS A 87 -12.14 -25.09 -10.61
CA LYS A 87 -12.82 -24.72 -9.36
C LYS A 87 -13.48 -23.35 -9.45
N LYS A 88 -14.62 -23.19 -8.78
CA LYS A 88 -15.33 -21.91 -8.65
C LYS A 88 -15.05 -21.25 -7.31
N ALA A 89 -14.99 -19.93 -7.29
CA ALA A 89 -14.88 -19.17 -6.04
C ALA A 89 -15.83 -17.97 -6.03
N MET A 90 -16.35 -17.61 -4.85
CA MET A 90 -17.24 -16.47 -4.69
C MET A 90 -16.97 -15.73 -3.37
N LEU A 91 -17.00 -14.40 -3.43
CA LEU A 91 -17.02 -13.56 -2.23
C LEU A 91 -18.49 -13.37 -1.80
N SER A 92 -18.80 -13.69 -0.55
CA SER A 92 -20.10 -13.43 0.07
C SER A 92 -19.89 -12.53 1.28
N PHE A 93 -20.38 -11.31 1.27
CA PHE A 93 -20.08 -10.39 2.37
C PHE A 93 -21.18 -9.44 2.74
N THR A 94 -21.10 -9.00 3.99
CA THR A 94 -22.03 -8.04 4.58
C THR A 94 -21.37 -6.68 4.70
N THR A 95 -22.16 -5.62 4.61
CA THR A 95 -21.68 -4.25 4.81
C THR A 95 -22.72 -3.40 5.51
N ARG A 96 -22.26 -2.39 6.24
CA ARG A 96 -23.10 -1.35 6.83
C ARG A 96 -23.55 -0.31 5.80
N ALA A 97 -22.84 -0.20 4.69
CA ALA A 97 -23.12 0.80 3.68
C ALA A 97 -24.39 0.45 2.90
N VAL A 98 -25.08 1.50 2.45
CA VAL A 98 -26.14 1.39 1.44
C VAL A 98 -25.53 1.20 0.06
N GLN A 99 -26.22 0.47 -0.81
CA GLN A 99 -25.75 0.15 -2.16
C GLN A 99 -25.44 1.41 -2.99
N THR A 100 -26.20 2.50 -2.81
CA THR A 100 -26.00 3.76 -3.55
C THR A 100 -24.65 4.43 -3.27
N MET A 101 -24.03 4.19 -2.12
CA MET A 101 -22.68 4.71 -1.83
C MET A 101 -21.61 4.13 -2.77
N PHE A 102 -21.88 2.97 -3.38
CA PHE A 102 -20.98 2.22 -4.25
C PHE A 102 -21.37 2.26 -5.74
N GLN A 103 -22.24 3.19 -6.13
CA GLN A 103 -22.46 3.50 -7.54
C GLN A 103 -21.28 4.29 -8.12
N PRO A 104 -21.13 4.40 -9.45
CA PRO A 104 -20.01 5.11 -10.07
C PRO A 104 -19.81 6.56 -9.58
N ASP A 105 -20.90 7.26 -9.25
CA ASP A 105 -20.94 8.61 -8.69
C ASP A 105 -21.01 8.64 -7.15
N GLY A 106 -21.16 7.47 -6.51
CA GLY A 106 -21.20 7.30 -5.07
C GLY A 106 -19.87 7.67 -4.40
N ILE A 107 -19.95 8.05 -3.12
CA ILE A 107 -18.78 8.50 -2.34
C ILE A 107 -17.67 7.46 -2.24
N ASN A 108 -18.03 6.17 -2.24
CA ASN A 108 -17.08 5.06 -2.17
C ASN A 108 -16.64 4.55 -3.55
N ARG A 109 -17.20 5.13 -4.64
CA ARG A 109 -17.04 4.68 -6.02
C ARG A 109 -17.53 3.25 -6.25
N ASP A 110 -17.45 2.81 -7.50
CA ASP A 110 -17.88 1.48 -7.93
C ASP A 110 -17.25 0.38 -7.07
N ILE A 111 -18.10 -0.49 -6.49
CA ILE A 111 -17.69 -1.64 -5.67
C ILE A 111 -16.70 -2.55 -6.41
N ASN A 112 -16.81 -2.65 -7.74
CA ASN A 112 -15.92 -3.49 -8.56
C ASN A 112 -14.45 -3.07 -8.42
N ILE A 113 -14.17 -1.78 -8.19
CA ILE A 113 -12.80 -1.27 -7.96
C ILE A 113 -12.26 -1.84 -6.64
N SER A 114 -13.08 -1.87 -5.59
CA SER A 114 -12.69 -2.37 -4.27
C SER A 114 -12.51 -3.89 -4.26
N LEU A 115 -13.30 -4.61 -5.06
CA LEU A 115 -13.25 -6.07 -5.12
C LEU A 115 -12.18 -6.60 -6.08
N TRP A 116 -11.69 -5.79 -7.02
CA TRP A 116 -10.69 -6.22 -8.00
C TRP A 116 -9.43 -6.87 -7.40
N PRO A 117 -8.79 -6.34 -6.33
CA PRO A 117 -7.64 -6.99 -5.72
C PRO A 117 -7.92 -8.38 -5.15
N LEU A 118 -9.15 -8.62 -4.66
CA LEU A 118 -9.56 -9.92 -4.12
C LEU A 118 -9.95 -10.87 -5.25
N GLN A 119 -10.84 -10.43 -6.15
CA GLN A 119 -11.34 -11.26 -7.23
C GLN A 119 -10.25 -11.57 -8.26
N ASN A 120 -9.55 -10.56 -8.78
CA ASN A 120 -8.50 -10.77 -9.77
C ASN A 120 -7.16 -11.12 -9.11
N GLY A 121 -6.75 -10.33 -8.13
CA GLY A 121 -5.41 -10.41 -7.53
C GLY A 121 -5.21 -11.54 -6.51
N THR A 122 -6.28 -12.19 -6.04
CA THR A 122 -6.20 -13.31 -5.08
C THR A 122 -6.83 -14.57 -5.63
N LEU A 123 -8.07 -14.50 -6.14
CA LEU A 123 -8.78 -15.70 -6.64
C LEU A 123 -8.38 -16.05 -8.08
N ASN A 124 -8.57 -15.13 -9.02
CA ASN A 124 -8.30 -15.38 -10.45
C ASN A 124 -6.82 -15.72 -10.69
N ILE A 125 -5.87 -15.08 -10.00
CA ILE A 125 -4.43 -15.40 -10.14
C ILE A 125 -4.12 -16.87 -9.83
N CYS A 126 -4.90 -17.53 -8.97
CA CYS A 126 -4.76 -18.96 -8.67
C CYS A 126 -5.49 -19.87 -9.68
N GLY A 127 -6.24 -19.30 -10.61
CA GLY A 127 -7.01 -19.99 -11.64
C GLY A 127 -8.51 -20.10 -11.37
N PHE A 128 -9.02 -19.67 -10.22
CA PHE A 128 -10.45 -19.83 -9.91
C PHE A 128 -11.35 -19.17 -10.95
N GLN A 129 -12.42 -19.87 -11.32
CA GLN A 129 -13.59 -19.29 -11.98
C GLN A 129 -14.38 -18.43 -10.97
N VAL A 130 -14.12 -17.12 -10.96
CA VAL A 130 -14.72 -16.22 -9.96
C VAL A 130 -16.15 -15.86 -10.31
N LEU A 131 -17.11 -16.17 -9.44
CA LEU A 131 -18.51 -15.79 -9.59
C LEU A 131 -18.76 -14.35 -9.14
N ALA A 132 -19.88 -13.76 -9.57
CA ALA A 132 -20.31 -12.45 -9.09
C ALA A 132 -20.44 -12.46 -7.55
N PRO A 133 -20.07 -11.40 -6.84
CA PRO A 133 -20.13 -11.40 -5.38
C PRO A 133 -21.57 -11.46 -4.87
N GLN A 134 -21.80 -12.09 -3.72
CA GLN A 134 -23.03 -11.94 -2.95
C GLN A 134 -22.83 -10.81 -1.95
N ILE A 135 -23.60 -9.72 -2.07
CA ILE A 135 -23.43 -8.55 -1.20
C ILE A 135 -24.72 -8.28 -0.42
N PHE A 136 -24.61 -8.30 0.91
CA PHE A 136 -25.67 -7.95 1.84
C PHE A 136 -25.49 -6.52 2.33
N TRP A 137 -26.23 -5.59 1.71
CA TRP A 137 -26.15 -4.16 2.00
C TRP A 137 -26.91 -3.77 3.27
N SER A 138 -26.43 -2.72 3.95
CA SER A 138 -27.14 -2.04 5.05
C SER A 138 -27.63 -2.93 6.20
N LEU A 139 -26.93 -4.01 6.56
CA LEU A 139 -27.45 -4.94 7.58
C LEU A 139 -27.74 -4.30 8.94
N ALA A 140 -26.99 -3.25 9.32
CA ALA A 140 -27.21 -2.53 10.58
C ALA A 140 -28.54 -1.75 10.64
N HIS A 141 -29.18 -1.50 9.50
CA HIS A 141 -30.42 -0.72 9.37
C HIS A 141 -31.53 -1.54 8.69
N CYS A 142 -31.34 -2.86 8.57
CA CYS A 142 -32.21 -3.75 7.82
C CYS A 142 -33.35 -4.28 8.71
N PRO A 143 -34.63 -4.09 8.33
CA PRO A 143 -35.75 -4.72 9.04
C PRO A 143 -35.64 -6.26 9.00
N ALA A 144 -36.17 -6.94 10.02
CA ALA A 144 -36.10 -8.41 10.12
C ALA A 144 -36.67 -9.12 8.88
N ALA A 145 -37.80 -8.65 8.35
CA ALA A 145 -38.42 -9.20 7.14
C ALA A 145 -37.48 -9.12 5.91
N VAL A 146 -36.73 -8.01 5.78
CA VAL A 146 -35.78 -7.83 4.67
C VAL A 146 -34.56 -8.74 4.87
N CYS A 147 -34.10 -8.95 6.10
CA CYS A 147 -33.04 -9.92 6.39
C CYS A 147 -33.45 -11.35 5.99
N ILE A 148 -34.70 -11.75 6.27
CA ILE A 148 -35.23 -13.06 5.87
C ILE A 148 -35.24 -13.18 4.34
N GLN A 149 -35.74 -12.17 3.62
CA GLN A 149 -35.74 -12.15 2.15
C GLN A 149 -34.32 -12.25 1.56
N MET A 150 -33.34 -11.59 2.18
CA MET A 150 -31.93 -11.70 1.78
C MET A 150 -31.41 -13.14 1.92
N LEU A 151 -31.76 -13.83 3.01
CA LEU A 151 -31.39 -15.22 3.24
C LEU A 151 -32.09 -16.17 2.27
N GLU A 152 -33.37 -15.97 1.99
CA GLU A 152 -34.13 -16.75 1.00
C GLU A 152 -33.56 -16.58 -0.41
N GLY A 153 -33.26 -15.33 -0.80
CA GLY A 153 -32.61 -15.04 -2.07
C GLY A 153 -31.22 -15.68 -2.19
N TRP A 154 -30.47 -15.70 -1.08
CA TRP A 154 -29.18 -16.37 -1.03
C TRP A 154 -29.32 -17.90 -1.17
N GLN A 155 -30.27 -18.51 -0.47
CA GLN A 155 -30.58 -19.93 -0.61
C GLN A 155 -31.01 -20.30 -2.03
N ALA A 156 -31.81 -19.45 -2.68
CA ALA A 156 -32.23 -19.65 -4.07
C ALA A 156 -31.04 -19.58 -5.03
N ARG A 157 -30.10 -18.65 -4.81
CA ARG A 157 -28.88 -18.53 -5.62
C ARG A 157 -27.95 -19.72 -5.43
N LEU A 158 -27.74 -20.19 -4.19
CA LEU A 158 -26.90 -21.36 -3.88
C LEU A 158 -27.26 -22.59 -4.73
N LYS A 159 -28.56 -22.81 -4.98
CA LYS A 159 -29.07 -23.94 -5.80
C LYS A 159 -28.61 -23.91 -7.26
N ARG A 160 -28.14 -22.77 -7.78
CA ARG A 160 -27.74 -22.59 -9.18
C ARG A 160 -26.29 -22.11 -9.36
N LEU A 161 -25.50 -22.00 -8.29
CA LEU A 161 -24.13 -21.48 -8.39
C LEU A 161 -23.24 -22.33 -9.31
N VAL A 162 -23.43 -23.65 -9.31
CA VAL A 162 -22.63 -24.58 -10.13
C VAL A 162 -22.79 -24.29 -11.63
N THR A 163 -23.97 -23.85 -12.07
CA THR A 163 -24.23 -23.49 -13.48
C THR A 163 -24.10 -21.99 -13.76
N GLU A 164 -23.89 -21.17 -12.73
CA GLU A 164 -23.74 -19.72 -12.88
C GLU A 164 -22.47 -19.39 -13.70
N LYS A 165 -22.63 -18.47 -14.65
CA LYS A 165 -21.54 -17.98 -15.49
C LYS A 165 -20.55 -17.16 -14.65
N PRO A 166 -19.24 -17.46 -14.66
CA PRO A 166 -18.24 -16.65 -13.99
C PRO A 166 -18.10 -15.24 -14.57
N LEU A 167 -17.48 -14.36 -13.79
CA LEU A 167 -16.99 -13.07 -14.25
C LEU A 167 -15.92 -13.27 -15.33
N THR A 168 -15.84 -12.33 -16.26
CA THR A 168 -14.83 -12.35 -17.33
C THR A 168 -13.61 -11.56 -16.91
N PHE A 169 -12.43 -12.19 -17.01
CA PHE A 169 -11.14 -11.54 -16.89
C PHE A 169 -10.39 -11.62 -18.22
N ALA A 170 -9.42 -10.73 -18.43
CA ALA A 170 -8.54 -10.80 -19.59
C ALA A 170 -7.68 -12.08 -19.48
N PRO A 171 -7.73 -13.00 -20.45
CA PRO A 171 -7.03 -14.26 -20.35
C PRO A 171 -5.54 -14.08 -20.70
N CYS A 172 -4.69 -15.00 -20.24
CA CYS A 172 -3.24 -14.93 -20.33
C CYS A 172 -2.69 -14.77 -21.75
N GLU A 173 -3.38 -15.31 -22.75
CA GLU A 173 -2.98 -15.30 -24.16
C GLU A 173 -2.89 -13.87 -24.71
N LEU A 174 -3.61 -12.92 -24.12
CA LEU A 174 -3.55 -11.52 -24.49
C LEU A 174 -2.26 -10.82 -24.03
N PHE A 175 -1.47 -11.46 -23.17
CA PHE A 175 -0.28 -10.89 -22.54
C PHE A 175 1.00 -11.60 -22.98
N ASP A 176 2.10 -10.87 -22.93
CA ASP A 176 3.46 -11.41 -23.02
C ASP A 176 3.95 -11.71 -21.60
N LEU A 177 3.88 -12.98 -21.20
CA LEU A 177 4.19 -13.46 -19.85
C LEU A 177 5.70 -13.67 -19.59
N GLY A 178 6.57 -13.15 -20.47
CA GLY A 178 8.01 -13.16 -20.24
C GLY A 178 8.52 -11.90 -19.53
N PHE A 179 9.64 -12.01 -18.81
CA PHE A 179 10.33 -10.84 -18.24
C PHE A 179 10.75 -9.83 -19.32
N GLN A 180 11.12 -10.31 -20.53
CA GLN A 180 11.42 -9.45 -21.68
C GLN A 180 10.18 -8.67 -22.17
N GLY A 181 9.01 -9.33 -22.16
CA GLY A 181 7.72 -8.72 -22.49
C GLY A 181 7.13 -7.84 -21.39
N GLY A 182 7.62 -8.00 -20.17
CA GLY A 182 7.23 -7.23 -19.00
C GLY A 182 5.81 -7.49 -18.51
N PHE A 183 5.21 -8.65 -18.82
CA PHE A 183 3.86 -9.02 -18.39
C PHE A 183 2.78 -8.05 -18.87
N LYS A 184 2.97 -7.46 -20.07
CA LYS A 184 2.06 -6.48 -20.67
C LYS A 184 1.24 -7.09 -21.79
N LEU A 185 0.12 -6.45 -22.12
CA LEU A 185 -0.66 -6.79 -23.32
C LEU A 185 0.25 -6.85 -24.56
N ARG A 186 0.07 -7.89 -25.37
CA ARG A 186 0.75 -8.06 -26.65
C ARG A 186 0.48 -6.87 -27.57
N ARG A 187 1.40 -6.57 -28.49
CA ARG A 187 1.33 -5.36 -29.33
C ARG A 187 0.09 -5.38 -30.22
N GLU A 188 -0.20 -6.54 -30.80
CA GLU A 188 -1.35 -6.82 -31.64
C GLU A 188 -2.68 -6.59 -30.90
N VAL A 189 -2.77 -6.94 -29.62
CA VAL A 189 -3.98 -6.76 -28.80
C VAL A 189 -4.21 -5.29 -28.45
N LYS A 190 -3.13 -4.54 -28.19
CA LYS A 190 -3.21 -3.10 -27.85
C LYS A 190 -3.86 -2.28 -28.97
N GLY A 191 -3.51 -2.56 -30.23
CA GLY A 191 -4.05 -1.84 -31.37
C GLY A 191 -5.56 -1.99 -31.56
N THR A 192 -6.14 -3.09 -31.05
CA THR A 192 -7.58 -3.39 -31.16
C THR A 192 -8.39 -2.86 -29.97
N LEU A 193 -7.85 -2.88 -28.76
CA LEU A 193 -8.56 -2.51 -27.53
C LEU A 193 -8.37 -1.05 -27.10
N LEU A 194 -7.25 -0.45 -27.47
CA LEU A 194 -6.93 0.94 -27.17
C LEU A 194 -6.81 1.67 -28.51
N PRO A 195 -7.88 2.35 -28.99
CA PRO A 195 -7.73 3.17 -30.19
C PRO A 195 -6.57 4.12 -29.95
N SER A 196 -5.64 4.18 -30.91
CA SER A 196 -4.51 5.09 -30.91
C SER A 196 -5.02 6.45 -30.45
N ARG A 197 -4.54 6.93 -29.30
CA ARG A 197 -4.72 8.34 -28.95
C ARG A 197 -4.21 9.11 -30.16
N GLU A 198 -5.11 9.73 -30.92
CA GLU A 198 -4.72 10.73 -31.91
C GLU A 198 -3.77 11.68 -31.19
N GLN A 199 -2.50 11.67 -31.61
CA GLN A 199 -1.59 12.74 -31.28
C GLN A 199 -2.20 13.99 -31.88
N LYS A 200 -2.93 14.76 -31.06
CA LYS A 200 -3.36 16.09 -31.47
C LYS A 200 -2.09 16.84 -31.87
N PRO A 201 -2.01 17.38 -33.10
CA PRO A 201 -0.86 18.15 -33.52
C PRO A 201 -0.70 19.35 -32.60
N ASP A 202 0.56 19.62 -32.29
CA ASP A 202 1.04 20.68 -31.40
C ASP A 202 0.42 22.02 -31.79
N ARG A 203 -0.67 22.41 -31.12
CA ARG A 203 -1.24 23.75 -31.29
C ARG A 203 -0.35 24.71 -30.52
N ALA A 204 0.40 25.48 -31.29
CA ALA A 204 1.21 26.62 -30.90
C ALA A 204 0.66 27.34 -29.66
N ARG A 205 1.58 27.60 -28.73
CA ARG A 205 1.38 28.43 -27.53
C ARG A 205 0.85 29.81 -27.95
N GLY A 206 -0.45 30.03 -27.82
CA GLY A 206 -1.03 31.34 -27.63
C GLY A 206 -0.96 31.73 -26.15
N PRO A 207 -0.80 33.03 -25.81
CA PRO A 207 -0.66 33.45 -24.42
C PRO A 207 -1.96 33.22 -23.64
N SER A 208 -1.81 32.65 -22.44
CA SER A 208 -2.89 32.43 -21.47
C SER A 208 -3.54 33.76 -21.03
N PRO A 209 -4.88 33.87 -20.97
CA PRO A 209 -5.52 35.04 -20.37
C PRO A 209 -5.40 34.96 -18.84
N ARG A 210 -4.89 36.05 -18.25
CA ARG A 210 -4.80 36.25 -16.80
C ARG A 210 -6.18 36.08 -16.16
N ALA A 211 -6.32 35.06 -15.30
CA ALA A 211 -7.47 34.93 -14.41
C ALA A 211 -7.32 35.92 -13.24
N GLY A 212 -8.25 36.87 -13.14
CA GLY A 212 -8.39 37.76 -11.98
C GLY A 212 -8.94 37.02 -10.74
N PRO A 213 -8.84 37.63 -9.55
CA PRO A 213 -9.17 36.97 -8.29
C PRO A 213 -10.69 36.74 -8.15
N LEU A 214 -11.08 35.48 -7.94
CA LEU A 214 -12.44 35.08 -7.57
C LEU A 214 -12.72 35.49 -6.11
N LYS A 215 -13.64 36.44 -5.92
CA LYS A 215 -14.19 36.81 -4.61
C LYS A 215 -15.06 35.67 -4.06
N LEU A 216 -14.64 35.08 -2.95
CA LEU A 216 -15.43 34.13 -2.16
C LEU A 216 -16.52 34.89 -1.38
N LYS A 217 -17.79 34.73 -1.78
CA LYS A 217 -18.93 35.23 -0.98
C LYS A 217 -19.15 34.29 0.21
N MET A 218 -18.95 34.79 1.42
CA MET A 218 -19.29 34.10 2.66
C MET A 218 -20.81 34.05 2.83
N LEU A 219 -21.40 32.85 2.87
CA LEU A 219 -22.74 32.65 3.42
C LEU A 219 -22.63 32.53 4.94
N LYS A 220 -23.29 33.46 5.64
CA LYS A 220 -23.51 33.43 7.10
C LYS A 220 -24.30 32.17 7.48
N LYS A 221 -23.71 31.26 8.26
CA LYS A 221 -24.46 30.20 8.96
C LYS A 221 -25.11 30.79 10.21
N LYS A 222 -26.45 30.70 10.27
CA LYS A 222 -27.25 30.95 11.47
C LYS A 222 -26.90 29.93 12.56
N HIS A 223 -26.72 30.42 13.78
CA HIS A 223 -26.70 29.62 15.00
C HIS A 223 -28.04 28.91 15.17
N ILE A 224 -27.98 27.59 15.35
CA ILE A 224 -29.03 26.81 15.99
C ILE A 224 -28.34 26.04 17.11
N SER A 225 -28.60 26.48 18.33
CA SER A 225 -28.34 25.77 19.57
C SER A 225 -29.31 24.60 19.71
N ASN A 226 -28.83 23.44 20.15
CA ASN A 226 -29.66 22.48 20.88
C ASN A 226 -28.81 21.71 21.91
N PRO A 227 -29.44 21.21 22.99
CA PRO A 227 -28.78 21.02 24.28
C PRO A 227 -28.29 19.59 24.55
N GLY A 228 -27.26 19.51 25.38
CA GLY A 228 -27.04 18.53 26.46
C GLY A 228 -27.19 17.04 26.18
N GLU A 229 -26.04 16.34 26.10
CA GLU A 229 -25.91 14.95 26.55
C GLU A 229 -24.57 14.74 27.27
N PRO A 230 -24.48 13.80 28.25
CA PRO A 230 -23.43 13.77 29.25
C PRO A 230 -22.19 12.96 28.85
N SER A 231 -21.10 13.25 29.55
CA SER A 231 -19.73 12.76 29.40
C SER A 231 -19.58 11.24 29.54
N PRO A 232 -18.67 10.58 28.78
CA PRO A 232 -18.18 9.26 29.13
C PRO A 232 -16.88 9.33 29.94
N SER A 233 -16.89 8.61 31.05
CA SER A 233 -15.81 8.32 32.00
C SER A 233 -14.62 7.56 31.40
N ASP A 234 -13.42 7.85 31.92
CA ASP A 234 -12.14 7.21 31.61
C ASP A 234 -12.10 5.69 31.86
N PRO A 235 -11.43 4.90 30.99
CA PRO A 235 -11.03 3.53 31.33
C PRO A 235 -9.63 3.48 31.99
N PRO A 236 -9.33 2.45 32.81
CA PRO A 236 -8.17 2.43 33.72
C PRO A 236 -6.84 2.07 33.04
N ARG A 237 -5.77 2.63 33.64
CA ARG A 237 -4.35 2.40 33.30
C ARG A 237 -3.91 0.95 33.57
N ILE A 238 -3.36 0.28 32.56
CA ILE A 238 -2.60 -0.98 32.71
C ILE A 238 -1.10 -0.64 32.73
N ARG A 239 -0.45 -0.90 33.86
CA ARG A 239 1.02 -0.88 34.03
C ARG A 239 1.62 -2.09 33.32
N ASN A 240 2.60 -1.87 32.43
CA ASN A 240 3.52 -2.93 32.02
C ASN A 240 4.96 -2.57 32.37
N ARG A 241 5.62 -3.56 33.00
CA ARG A 241 6.99 -3.60 33.51
C ARG A 241 7.99 -3.57 32.35
N GLU A 242 8.95 -2.65 32.39
CA GLU A 242 10.17 -2.72 31.58
C GLU A 242 11.17 -3.68 32.24
N SER A 243 11.58 -4.74 31.54
CA SER A 243 12.77 -5.53 31.87
C SER A 243 13.90 -5.15 30.91
N ARG A 244 14.95 -4.57 31.51
CA ARG A 244 16.17 -4.07 30.91
C ARG A 244 17.12 -5.24 30.58
N LEU A 245 17.55 -5.38 29.33
CA LEU A 245 18.70 -6.21 28.95
C LEU A 245 19.74 -5.33 28.25
N LYS A 246 20.97 -5.35 28.79
CA LYS A 246 22.15 -4.64 28.27
C LYS A 246 22.80 -5.46 27.13
N PRO A 247 23.48 -4.85 26.15
CA PRO A 247 24.39 -5.58 25.27
C PRO A 247 25.85 -5.57 25.79
N ALA A 248 26.55 -6.66 25.49
CA ALA A 248 28.00 -6.88 25.71
C ALA A 248 28.78 -6.68 24.38
N PRO A 249 30.13 -6.60 24.40
CA PRO A 249 30.91 -5.69 23.55
C PRO A 249 31.34 -6.23 22.17
N SER A 250 31.67 -5.26 21.32
CA SER A 250 32.19 -5.36 19.96
C SER A 250 33.67 -5.76 19.89
N THR A 251 34.01 -6.67 18.97
CA THR A 251 35.35 -6.76 18.35
C THR A 251 35.22 -7.22 16.90
N GLY A 252 35.76 -6.43 15.96
CA GLY A 252 35.84 -6.79 14.55
C GLY A 252 35.74 -5.55 13.66
N SER A 253 36.86 -4.88 13.43
CA SER A 253 37.05 -3.68 12.62
C SER A 253 36.73 -3.89 11.14
N SER A 254 35.76 -3.13 10.61
CA SER A 254 35.54 -2.92 9.16
C SER A 254 36.33 -1.71 8.64
N PRO A 255 36.67 -1.66 7.34
CA PRO A 255 37.44 -0.56 6.76
C PRO A 255 36.59 0.71 6.61
N GLU A 256 37.29 1.83 6.78
CA GLU A 256 36.89 3.24 6.77
C GLU A 256 35.62 3.62 5.97
N THR A 257 34.61 4.08 6.72
CA THR A 257 33.30 4.54 6.24
C THR A 257 33.32 6.01 5.82
N ALA A 258 33.17 6.30 4.53
CA ALA A 258 33.00 7.67 4.05
C ALA A 258 31.63 8.25 4.46
N ASN A 259 31.63 9.33 5.25
CA ASN A 259 30.46 10.17 5.49
C ASN A 259 30.05 10.86 4.18
N MET A 260 28.76 10.93 3.88
CA MET A 260 28.25 11.73 2.77
C MET A 260 28.70 13.20 2.94
N LYS A 261 29.37 13.74 1.93
CA LYS A 261 29.82 15.13 1.90
C LYS A 261 28.64 16.02 1.48
N TRP A 262 28.13 16.83 2.41
CA TRP A 262 27.00 17.73 2.19
C TRP A 262 27.45 19.03 1.51
N MET A 263 26.96 19.31 0.30
CA MET A 263 27.33 20.52 -0.43
C MET A 263 26.90 21.78 0.31
N PHE A 264 25.73 21.76 0.97
CA PHE A 264 25.26 22.90 1.76
C PHE A 264 26.22 23.28 2.91
N LYS A 265 26.90 22.31 3.52
CA LYS A 265 27.89 22.55 4.57
C LYS A 265 29.21 23.10 4.03
N GLU A 266 29.53 22.82 2.77
CA GLU A 266 30.69 23.40 2.08
C GLU A 266 30.40 24.84 1.64
N ASP A 267 29.19 25.10 1.18
CA ASP A 267 28.76 26.41 0.68
C ASP A 267 28.57 27.44 1.82
N HIS A 268 28.40 27.00 3.07
CA HIS A 268 28.06 27.87 4.21
C HIS A 268 28.79 27.48 5.49
N SER A 269 29.41 28.46 6.15
CA SER A 269 30.05 28.28 7.45
C SER A 269 29.06 27.80 8.53
N LEU A 270 29.56 27.08 9.53
CA LEU A 270 28.74 26.59 10.66
C LEU A 270 28.01 27.73 11.37
N GLU A 271 28.69 28.85 11.58
CA GLU A 271 28.11 30.04 12.22
C GLU A 271 26.93 30.59 11.41
N HIS A 272 27.09 30.69 10.08
CA HIS A 272 26.02 31.14 9.20
C HIS A 272 24.81 30.20 9.23
N ARG A 273 25.04 28.89 9.14
CA ARG A 273 23.96 27.89 9.19
C ARG A 273 23.21 27.92 10.52
N SER A 274 23.94 28.02 11.64
CA SER A 274 23.36 28.07 12.99
C SER A 274 22.51 29.33 13.21
N LEU A 275 22.99 30.48 12.77
CA LEU A 275 22.22 31.73 12.81
C LEU A 275 20.97 31.66 11.94
N GLU A 276 21.09 31.08 10.74
CA GLU A 276 19.95 30.94 9.82
C GLU A 276 18.87 30.01 10.39
N SER A 277 19.24 28.82 10.84
CA SER A 277 18.29 27.84 11.38
C SER A 277 17.58 28.40 12.63
N ALA A 278 18.30 29.07 13.52
CA ALA A 278 17.74 29.71 14.71
C ALA A 278 16.71 30.79 14.33
N LYS A 279 17.04 31.64 13.34
CA LYS A 279 16.12 32.67 12.84
C LYS A 279 14.86 32.05 12.20
N ILE A 280 15.02 30.97 11.44
CA ILE A 280 13.89 30.24 10.83
C ILE A 280 12.98 29.66 11.91
N ARG A 281 13.56 28.99 12.92
CA ARG A 281 12.81 28.36 14.02
C ARG A 281 12.08 29.38 14.89
N SER A 282 12.66 30.55 15.13
CA SER A 282 11.99 31.65 15.84
C SER A 282 10.80 32.21 15.04
N LYS A 283 10.94 32.33 13.71
CA LYS A 283 9.89 32.89 12.84
C LYS A 283 8.78 31.89 12.50
N TYR A 284 9.10 30.59 12.43
CA TYR A 284 8.20 29.52 12.03
C TYR A 284 8.33 28.33 13.00
N PRO A 285 7.75 28.41 14.21
CA PRO A 285 7.94 27.40 15.26
C PRO A 285 7.41 26.01 14.87
N ASP A 286 6.29 25.96 14.13
CA ASP A 286 5.66 24.72 13.65
C ASP A 286 6.29 24.17 12.37
N ARG A 287 7.50 24.64 12.02
CA ARG A 287 8.21 24.21 10.81
C ARG A 287 9.64 23.78 11.08
N VAL A 288 10.05 22.81 10.28
CA VAL A 288 11.35 22.16 10.32
C VAL A 288 12.19 22.67 9.15
N PRO A 289 13.38 23.25 9.42
CA PRO A 289 14.35 23.56 8.37
C PRO A 289 15.06 22.28 7.93
N VAL A 290 14.87 21.90 6.65
CA VAL A 290 15.39 20.65 6.09
C VAL A 290 16.30 20.94 4.89
N ILE A 291 17.47 20.34 4.87
CA ILE A 291 18.37 20.30 3.71
C ILE A 291 18.23 18.93 3.04
N VAL A 292 17.99 18.93 1.74
CA VAL A 292 17.76 17.74 0.92
C VAL A 292 18.78 17.70 -0.21
N GLU A 293 19.60 16.66 -0.24
CA GLU A 293 20.63 16.50 -1.27
C GLU A 293 20.64 15.06 -1.82
N LYS A 294 21.03 14.91 -3.08
CA LYS A 294 21.12 13.60 -3.73
C LYS A 294 22.38 12.88 -3.29
N VAL A 295 22.29 11.57 -3.06
CA VAL A 295 23.49 10.73 -2.85
C VAL A 295 24.33 10.68 -4.14
N SER A 296 25.64 10.86 -4.01
CA SER A 296 26.59 10.76 -5.13
C SER A 296 26.49 9.39 -5.82
N GLY A 297 26.44 9.37 -7.15
CA GLY A 297 26.31 8.13 -7.95
C GLY A 297 24.88 7.65 -8.17
N SER A 298 23.88 8.29 -7.56
CA SER A 298 22.47 7.93 -7.76
C SER A 298 21.98 8.31 -9.17
N GLN A 299 21.23 7.42 -9.81
CA GLN A 299 20.71 7.56 -11.18
C GLN A 299 19.46 8.45 -11.30
N ILE A 300 19.01 9.05 -10.20
CA ILE A 300 17.84 9.95 -10.18
C ILE A 300 18.25 11.42 -10.35
N VAL A 301 17.29 12.22 -10.78
CA VAL A 301 17.49 13.64 -11.11
C VAL A 301 17.76 14.45 -9.84
N ASP A 302 18.59 15.48 -9.95
CA ASP A 302 18.85 16.44 -8.88
C ASP A 302 17.63 17.31 -8.58
N ILE A 303 17.51 17.69 -7.32
CA ILE A 303 16.43 18.53 -6.83
C ILE A 303 16.73 20.00 -7.15
N ASP A 304 15.69 20.74 -7.56
CA ASP A 304 15.80 22.14 -7.99
C ASP A 304 16.23 23.08 -6.85
N LYS A 305 15.82 22.76 -5.63
CA LYS A 305 16.17 23.49 -4.41
C LYS A 305 16.50 22.51 -3.31
N ARG A 306 17.62 22.71 -2.63
CA ARG A 306 18.03 21.83 -1.51
C ARG A 306 17.43 22.23 -0.16
N LYS A 307 17.01 23.47 0.02
CA LYS A 307 16.51 23.98 1.32
C LYS A 307 14.98 24.05 1.36
N TYR A 308 14.39 23.40 2.36
CA TYR A 308 12.95 23.29 2.56
C TYR A 308 12.54 23.74 3.96
N LEU A 309 11.31 24.25 4.05
CA LEU A 309 10.66 24.60 5.31
C LEU A 309 9.37 23.79 5.45
N VAL A 310 9.47 22.70 6.20
CA VAL A 310 8.51 21.59 6.21
C VAL A 310 7.62 21.67 7.45
N PRO A 311 6.29 21.52 7.35
CA PRO A 311 5.43 21.45 8.54
C PRO A 311 5.84 20.30 9.48
N SER A 312 5.81 20.52 10.79
CA SER A 312 6.25 19.51 11.78
C SER A 312 5.32 18.30 11.90
N ASP A 313 4.07 18.43 11.45
CA ASP A 313 3.00 17.43 11.57
C ASP A 313 2.91 16.46 10.39
N ILE A 314 3.54 16.76 9.25
CA ILE A 314 3.57 15.83 8.12
C ILE A 314 4.49 14.64 8.41
N THR A 315 4.14 13.47 7.87
CA THR A 315 4.95 12.26 8.03
C THR A 315 6.14 12.22 7.08
N VAL A 316 7.15 11.41 7.41
CA VAL A 316 8.28 11.10 6.53
C VAL A 316 7.80 10.58 5.17
N ALA A 317 6.75 9.74 5.14
CA ALA A 317 6.15 9.27 3.88
C ALA A 317 5.55 10.40 3.04
N GLN A 318 4.85 11.35 3.67
CA GLN A 318 4.31 12.53 2.98
C GLN A 318 5.44 13.43 2.47
N PHE A 319 6.51 13.60 3.26
CA PHE A 319 7.69 14.34 2.84
C PHE A 319 8.41 13.68 1.65
N MET A 320 8.59 12.35 1.69
CA MET A 320 9.13 11.56 0.57
C MET A 320 8.29 11.74 -0.70
N TRP A 321 6.96 11.80 -0.58
CA TRP A 321 6.06 12.09 -1.70
C TRP A 321 6.28 13.51 -2.26
N ILE A 322 6.50 14.51 -1.40
CA ILE A 322 6.82 15.89 -1.83
C ILE A 322 8.12 15.89 -2.64
N ILE A 323 9.18 15.25 -2.14
CA ILE A 323 10.46 15.14 -2.85
C ILE A 323 10.26 14.45 -4.20
N ARG A 324 9.54 13.32 -4.24
CA ARG A 324 9.22 12.60 -5.48
C ARG A 324 8.55 13.51 -6.52
N LYS A 325 7.58 14.33 -6.10
CA LYS A 325 6.89 15.28 -6.97
C LYS A 325 7.82 16.40 -7.46
N ARG A 326 8.74 16.88 -6.63
CA ARG A 326 9.71 17.92 -6.99
C ARG A 326 10.69 17.47 -8.07
N ILE A 327 11.21 16.26 -7.95
CA ILE A 327 12.12 15.67 -8.96
C ILE A 327 11.39 15.01 -10.13
N GLN A 328 10.05 15.13 -10.19
CA GLN A 328 9.18 14.51 -11.21
C GLN A 328 9.44 13.02 -11.42
N LEU A 329 9.75 12.30 -10.33
CA LEU A 329 10.09 10.89 -10.40
C LEU A 329 8.83 10.04 -10.64
N PRO A 330 8.81 9.20 -11.70
CA PRO A 330 7.67 8.31 -12.00
C PRO A 330 7.35 7.34 -10.85
N SER A 331 6.11 6.87 -10.78
CA SER A 331 5.64 5.93 -9.75
C SER A 331 6.40 4.61 -9.75
N GLU A 332 6.95 4.22 -10.90
CA GLU A 332 7.64 2.96 -11.13
C GLU A 332 9.09 2.97 -10.63
N LYS A 333 9.65 4.16 -10.35
CA LYS A 333 11.02 4.30 -9.84
C LYS A 333 11.00 4.44 -8.32
N ALA A 334 11.87 3.69 -7.66
CA ALA A 334 12.06 3.78 -6.21
C ALA A 334 12.76 5.10 -5.83
N ILE A 335 12.48 5.57 -4.61
CA ILE A 335 13.20 6.65 -3.94
C ILE A 335 13.33 6.27 -2.48
N PHE A 336 14.53 6.42 -1.95
CA PHE A 336 14.88 6.21 -0.56
C PHE A 336 15.33 7.53 0.04
N LEU A 337 14.93 7.79 1.28
CA LEU A 337 15.45 8.89 2.09
C LEU A 337 16.39 8.32 3.15
N PHE A 338 17.46 9.04 3.44
CA PHE A 338 18.42 8.68 4.47
C PHE A 338 18.67 9.87 5.41
N VAL A 339 18.73 9.59 6.70
CA VAL A 339 19.13 10.53 7.77
C VAL A 339 20.16 9.80 8.62
N ASP A 340 21.34 10.40 8.75
CA ASP A 340 22.50 9.80 9.44
C ASP A 340 22.72 8.31 9.08
N LYS A 341 22.71 8.02 7.76
CA LYS A 341 22.90 6.67 7.15
C LYS A 341 21.77 5.66 7.41
N THR A 342 20.70 6.05 8.08
CA THR A 342 19.53 5.19 8.32
C THR A 342 18.34 5.62 7.47
N VAL A 343 17.47 4.67 7.12
CA VAL A 343 16.18 4.98 6.50
C VAL A 343 15.19 5.32 7.62
N PRO A 344 14.70 6.58 7.71
CA PRO A 344 13.76 6.97 8.75
C PRO A 344 12.43 6.22 8.59
N GLN A 345 11.76 5.94 9.72
CA GLN A 345 10.46 5.28 9.73
C GLN A 345 9.40 6.12 8.99
N SER A 346 8.67 5.53 8.06
CA SER A 346 7.68 6.23 7.22
C SER A 346 6.53 6.89 7.99
N SER A 347 6.21 6.40 9.19
CA SER A 347 5.07 6.81 10.00
C SER A 347 5.34 7.97 10.97
N ILE A 348 6.60 8.26 11.31
CA ILE A 348 6.92 9.36 12.24
C ILE A 348 6.76 10.70 11.52
N THR A 349 6.51 11.76 12.30
CA THR A 349 6.41 13.12 11.75
C THR A 349 7.79 13.73 11.51
N MET A 350 7.86 14.71 10.62
CA MET A 350 9.08 15.46 10.36
C MET A 350 9.56 16.22 11.60
N GLY A 351 8.66 16.63 12.50
CA GLY A 351 9.00 17.20 13.80
C GLY A 351 9.68 16.18 14.72
N GLN A 352 9.10 14.99 14.86
CA GLN A 352 9.71 13.91 15.66
C GLN A 352 11.08 13.49 15.12
N LEU A 353 11.22 13.40 13.79
CA LEU A 353 12.50 13.11 13.15
C LEU A 353 13.52 14.23 13.40
N TYR A 354 13.12 15.49 13.32
CA TYR A 354 13.98 16.64 13.59
C TYR A 354 14.49 16.67 15.04
N ASP A 355 13.62 16.43 16.01
CA ASP A 355 14.00 16.45 17.42
C ASP A 355 15.03 15.37 17.77
N LYS A 356 15.02 14.26 17.01
CA LYS A 356 15.94 13.13 17.19
C LYS A 356 17.25 13.30 16.41
N GLU A 357 17.20 13.80 15.18
CA GLU A 357 18.28 13.65 14.19
C GLU A 357 18.77 14.98 13.58
N LYS A 358 18.37 16.14 14.11
CA LYS A 358 18.91 17.42 13.63
C LYS A 358 20.41 17.51 13.90
N ASP A 359 21.12 18.18 13.01
CA ASP A 359 22.55 18.48 13.15
C ASP A 359 22.76 19.62 14.17
N GLU A 360 24.00 19.78 14.63
CA GLU A 360 24.38 20.84 15.58
C GLU A 360 24.11 22.25 15.06
N ASP A 361 24.05 22.41 13.73
CA ASP A 361 23.72 23.67 13.08
C ASP A 361 22.22 24.01 13.06
N GLY A 362 21.36 23.13 13.60
CA GLY A 362 19.91 23.30 13.69
C GLY A 362 19.12 22.97 12.42
N PHE A 363 19.73 22.43 11.37
CA PHE A 363 19.05 21.85 10.20
C PHE A 363 18.91 20.32 10.34
N LEU A 364 17.88 19.76 9.71
CA LEU A 364 17.79 18.32 9.44
C LEU A 364 18.31 18.03 8.04
N TYR A 365 19.27 17.12 7.93
CA TYR A 365 19.88 16.72 6.66
C TYR A 365 19.29 15.40 6.18
N VAL A 366 18.70 15.44 4.98
CA VAL A 366 18.04 14.28 4.36
C VAL A 366 18.69 14.02 3.01
N ALA A 367 19.29 12.85 2.86
CA ALA A 367 19.82 12.42 1.58
C ALA A 367 18.76 11.62 0.83
N TYR A 368 18.76 11.67 -0.51
CA TYR A 368 17.86 10.83 -1.30
C TYR A 368 18.57 10.09 -2.43
N SER A 369 18.12 8.86 -2.74
CA SER A 369 18.68 8.01 -3.79
C SER A 369 17.60 7.16 -4.45
N GLY A 370 17.81 6.77 -5.72
CA GLY A 370 16.95 5.85 -6.46
C GLY A 370 17.18 4.37 -6.14
N GLU A 371 18.29 4.07 -5.47
CA GLU A 371 18.70 2.73 -5.07
C GLU A 371 18.90 2.71 -3.56
N ASN A 372 18.74 1.54 -2.92
CA ASN A 372 19.11 1.39 -1.53
C ASN A 372 20.64 1.27 -1.45
N THR A 373 21.31 2.43 -1.41
CA THR A 373 22.77 2.55 -1.51
C THR A 373 23.51 2.25 -0.20
N PHE A 374 22.78 2.07 0.91
CA PHE A 374 23.34 1.70 2.20
C PHE A 374 22.84 0.29 2.56
N GLY A 375 23.66 -0.71 2.22
CA GLY A 375 23.38 -2.11 2.55
C GLY A 375 23.51 -2.35 4.06
N PHE A 376 22.52 -3.05 4.61
CA PHE A 376 22.63 -3.82 5.85
C PHE A 376 22.27 -5.26 5.53
#